data_AF-A0A522HXL9-F1
#
_entry.id   AF-A0A522HXL9-F1
#
_cell.length_a   1.000
_cell.length_b   1.000
_cell.length_c   1.000
_cell.angle_alpha   90.00
_cell.angle_beta   90.00
_cell.angle_gamma   90.00
#
_symmetry.space_group_name_H-M   'P 1'
#
loop_
_entity.id
_entity.type
_entity.pdbx_description
1 polymer ?
#
loop_
_entity_poly.entity_id
_entity_poly.type
_entity_poly.pdbx_seq_one_letter_code
_entity_poly.pdbx_strand_id
1 'polypeptide(L)'
;YAGGSPLDDEIFTYLISVPGLSFDVLERARPIIAYLRGARNPPLVERMVANTLTGVVHFHEIPGEGTLDFAASFRALTDHGFSGYGAVELYHHVASWEKALADSYRHLSAFTVAPGEQARLTAGGR
;
A
#
# COMPACT_ATOMS: atom_id res chain seq x y z
N TYR A 1 -23.19 -12.39 0.48
CA TYR A 1 -23.95 -11.21 0.04
C TYR A 1 -23.48 -10.03 0.89
N ALA A 2 -22.55 -9.23 0.36
CA ALA A 2 -22.25 -7.91 0.90
C ALA A 2 -23.48 -7.02 0.67
N GLY A 3 -23.87 -6.25 1.67
CA GLY A 3 -25.19 -5.64 1.78
C GLY A 3 -25.30 -4.28 1.08
N GLY A 4 -26.46 -4.03 0.48
CA GLY A 4 -27.25 -2.82 0.68
C GLY A 4 -26.83 -1.49 0.05
N SER A 5 -25.59 -1.01 0.26
CA SER A 5 -25.18 0.36 -0.11
C SER A 5 -23.66 0.60 -0.13
N PRO A 6 -23.15 1.66 -0.80
CA PRO A 6 -21.72 2.00 -0.79
C PRO A 6 -21.13 2.25 0.62
N LEU A 7 -21.93 2.73 1.56
CA LEU A 7 -21.50 2.92 2.95
C LEU A 7 -21.29 1.58 3.66
N ASP A 8 -22.10 0.57 3.33
CA ASP A 8 -21.96 -0.77 3.91
C ASP A 8 -20.67 -1.45 3.44
N ASP A 9 -20.30 -1.24 2.16
CA ASP A 9 -19.04 -1.72 1.58
C ASP A 9 -17.83 -1.04 2.22
N GLU A 10 -17.91 0.29 2.45
CA GLU A 10 -16.86 1.06 3.15
C GLU A 10 -16.70 0.56 4.60
N ILE A 11 -17.80 0.39 5.34
CA ILE A 11 -17.74 -0.12 6.72
C ILE A 11 -17.19 -1.55 6.73
N PHE A 12 -17.66 -2.44 5.86
CA PHE A 12 -17.14 -3.81 5.78
C PHE A 12 -15.62 -3.83 5.58
N THR A 13 -15.12 -2.98 4.68
CA THR A 13 -13.68 -2.83 4.42
C THR A 13 -12.91 -2.43 5.67
N TYR A 14 -13.37 -1.41 6.41
CA TYR A 14 -12.74 -1.00 7.68
C TYR A 14 -12.72 -2.13 8.72
N LEU A 15 -13.81 -2.90 8.81
CA LEU A 15 -13.88 -3.99 9.77
C LEU A 15 -12.92 -5.12 9.42
N ILE A 16 -12.74 -5.47 8.15
CA ILE A 16 -11.81 -6.55 7.79
C ILE A 16 -10.33 -6.13 7.79
N SER A 17 -10.03 -4.83 7.88
CA SER A 17 -8.66 -4.30 7.88
C SER A 17 -8.01 -4.20 9.26
N VAL A 18 -8.71 -4.58 10.35
CA VAL A 18 -8.14 -4.55 11.72
C VAL A 18 -7.59 -5.93 12.10
N PRO A 19 -6.26 -6.13 12.06
CA PRO A 19 -5.67 -7.43 12.37
C PRO A 19 -5.85 -7.78 13.85
N GLY A 20 -5.95 -9.08 14.15
CA GLY A 20 -5.97 -9.59 15.53
C GLY A 20 -7.33 -9.55 16.22
N LEU A 21 -8.40 -9.11 15.55
CA LEU A 21 -9.77 -9.16 16.05
C LEU A 21 -10.67 -9.92 15.06
N SER A 22 -11.64 -10.68 15.58
CA SER A 22 -12.59 -11.40 14.72
C SER A 22 -13.63 -10.44 14.13
N PHE A 23 -14.16 -10.78 12.95
CA PHE A 23 -15.22 -10.01 12.30
C PHE A 23 -16.41 -9.77 13.22
N ASP A 24 -16.86 -10.77 13.98
CA ASP A 24 -18.00 -10.65 14.92
C ASP A 24 -17.76 -9.62 16.04
N VAL A 25 -16.50 -9.44 16.45
CA VAL A 25 -16.12 -8.42 17.44
C VAL A 25 -16.17 -7.04 16.78
N LEU A 26 -15.67 -6.94 15.56
CA LEU A 26 -15.56 -5.71 14.79
C LEU A 26 -16.94 -5.22 14.32
N GLU A 27 -17.84 -6.10 13.94
CA GLU A 27 -19.21 -5.77 13.51
C GLU A 27 -20.01 -5.02 14.58
N ARG A 28 -19.70 -5.22 15.87
CA ARG A 28 -20.31 -4.45 16.97
C ARG A 28 -20.01 -2.96 16.89
N ALA A 29 -18.93 -2.56 16.23
CA ALA A 29 -18.57 -1.17 16.00
C ALA A 29 -19.28 -0.53 14.79
N ARG A 30 -20.02 -1.30 13.97
CA ARG A 30 -20.72 -0.80 12.77
C ARG A 30 -21.56 0.47 13.04
N PRO A 31 -22.38 0.57 14.11
CA PRO A 31 -23.16 1.78 14.38
C PRO A 31 -22.28 3.00 14.70
N ILE A 32 -21.15 2.79 15.36
CA ILE A 32 -20.20 3.86 15.72
C ILE A 32 -19.50 4.37 14.47
N ILE A 33 -19.03 3.47 13.60
CA ILE A 33 -18.38 3.83 12.34
C ILE A 33 -19.37 4.59 11.44
N ALA A 34 -20.61 4.10 11.30
CA ALA A 34 -21.65 4.80 10.55
C ALA A 34 -21.93 6.21 11.11
N TYR A 35 -21.99 6.36 12.43
CA TYR A 35 -22.15 7.65 13.08
C TYR A 35 -20.97 8.60 12.80
N LEU A 36 -19.74 8.12 13.00
CA LEU A 36 -18.52 8.90 12.74
C LEU A 36 -18.42 9.32 11.28
N ARG A 37 -18.90 8.48 10.36
CA ARG A 37 -18.85 8.78 8.93
C ARG A 37 -19.87 9.82 8.48
N GLY A 38 -21.00 9.92 9.19
CA GLY A 38 -22.00 10.97 9.01
C GLY A 38 -21.80 12.22 9.88
N ALA A 39 -20.81 12.23 10.79
CA ALA A 39 -20.57 13.33 11.70
C ALA A 39 -20.11 14.58 10.94
N ARG A 40 -20.74 15.73 11.21
CA ARG A 40 -20.42 17.03 10.59
C ARG A 40 -19.66 17.98 11.51
N ASN A 41 -19.13 17.46 12.61
CA ASN A 41 -18.33 18.26 13.55
C ASN A 41 -17.01 18.67 12.88
N PRO A 42 -16.39 19.79 13.31
CA PRO A 42 -15.06 20.15 12.86
C PRO A 42 -14.09 18.97 13.05
N PRO A 43 -13.24 18.66 12.06
CA PRO A 43 -12.33 17.53 12.15
C PRO A 43 -11.35 17.74 13.30
N LEU A 44 -11.24 16.76 14.20
CA LEU A 44 -10.23 16.77 15.27
C LEU A 44 -8.80 16.60 14.72
N VAL A 45 -8.71 16.01 13.53
CA VAL A 45 -7.45 15.84 12.82
C VAL A 45 -7.62 16.48 11.43
N GLU A 46 -6.97 17.62 11.24
CA GLU A 46 -7.06 18.41 10.01
C GLU A 46 -6.18 17.86 8.88
N ARG A 47 -5.37 16.84 9.17
CA ARG A 47 -4.42 16.23 8.25
C ARG A 47 -4.78 14.77 8.02
N MET A 48 -4.76 14.35 6.77
CA MET A 48 -5.13 12.98 6.39
C MET A 48 -4.13 11.99 7.01
N VAL A 49 -4.62 11.12 7.92
CA VAL A 49 -3.76 10.16 8.66
C VAL A 49 -3.59 8.83 7.92
N ALA A 50 -4.60 8.40 7.16
CA ALA A 50 -4.50 7.30 6.19
C ALA A 50 -5.78 7.17 5.35
N ASN A 51 -5.67 7.43 4.04
CA ASN A 51 -6.16 6.62 2.93
C ASN A 51 -5.78 7.33 1.62
N THR A 52 -5.67 6.57 0.53
CA THR A 52 -5.21 7.06 -0.77
C THR A 52 -5.93 8.36 -1.16
N LEU A 53 -5.17 9.31 -1.72
CA LEU A 53 -5.64 10.64 -2.15
C LEU A 53 -6.88 10.60 -3.08
N THR A 54 -7.23 9.42 -3.59
CA THR A 54 -8.22 9.15 -4.63
C THR A 54 -9.55 8.60 -4.11
N GLY A 55 -9.67 8.26 -2.82
CA GLY A 55 -10.91 7.66 -2.27
C GLY A 55 -11.19 6.23 -2.76
N VAL A 56 -10.19 5.57 -3.34
CA VAL A 56 -10.26 4.17 -3.76
C VAL A 56 -9.79 3.29 -2.62
N VAL A 57 -10.58 2.27 -2.30
CA VAL A 57 -10.26 1.18 -1.36
C VAL A 57 -8.83 0.69 -1.59
N HIS A 58 -8.16 0.30 -0.51
CA HIS A 58 -6.77 -0.12 -0.35
C HIS A 58 -6.27 -1.17 -1.38
N PHE A 59 -6.18 -0.79 -2.66
CA PHE A 59 -5.55 -1.57 -3.72
C PHE A 59 -4.13 -1.07 -3.88
N HIS A 60 -3.16 -1.95 -3.61
CA HIS A 60 -1.77 -1.68 -3.94
C HIS A 60 -1.60 -1.80 -5.46
N GLU A 61 -1.01 -0.78 -6.07
CA GLU A 61 -0.52 -0.87 -7.44
C GLU A 61 0.81 -1.65 -7.46
N ILE A 62 1.11 -2.30 -8.57
CA ILE A 62 2.42 -2.93 -8.76
C ILE A 62 3.48 -1.81 -8.72
N PRO A 63 4.58 -1.94 -7.95
CA PRO A 63 5.70 -1.02 -7.99
C PRO A 63 6.10 -0.63 -9.42
N GLY A 64 6.04 0.67 -9.72
CA GLY A 64 6.30 1.23 -11.04
C GLY A 64 5.07 1.50 -11.91
N GLU A 65 3.89 0.98 -11.56
CA GLU A 65 2.62 1.29 -12.23
C GLU A 65 1.86 2.44 -11.53
N GLY A 66 2.15 2.70 -10.26
CA GLY A 66 1.53 3.77 -9.47
C GLY A 66 2.31 5.09 -9.43
N THR A 67 1.90 5.98 -8.52
CA THR A 67 2.47 7.34 -8.42
C THR A 67 3.62 7.49 -7.40
N LEU A 68 4.07 6.40 -6.78
CA LEU A 68 5.13 6.46 -5.77
C LEU A 68 6.50 6.65 -6.45
N ASP A 69 7.21 7.71 -6.07
CA ASP A 69 8.60 7.95 -6.51
C ASP A 69 9.57 7.09 -5.68
N PHE A 70 9.82 5.87 -6.16
CA PHE A 70 10.76 4.96 -5.50
C PHE A 70 12.19 5.53 -5.50
N ALA A 71 12.63 6.20 -6.55
CA ALA A 71 13.99 6.73 -6.64
C ALA A 71 14.28 7.75 -5.54
N ALA A 72 13.39 8.74 -5.38
CA ALA A 72 13.49 9.73 -4.31
C ALA A 72 13.35 9.08 -2.92
N SER A 73 12.47 8.09 -2.78
CA SER A 73 12.25 7.39 -1.50
C SER A 73 13.49 6.60 -1.06
N PHE A 74 14.06 5.78 -1.94
CA PHE A 74 15.28 5.03 -1.65
C PHE A 74 16.45 5.97 -1.37
N ARG A 75 16.60 7.05 -2.15
CA ARG A 75 17.63 8.06 -1.92
C ARG A 75 17.51 8.69 -0.53
N ALA A 76 16.31 9.10 -0.12
CA ALA A 76 16.10 9.66 1.21
C ALA A 76 16.50 8.67 2.31
N LEU A 77 16.14 7.39 2.17
CA LEU A 77 16.53 6.36 3.13
C LEU A 77 18.06 6.22 3.22
N THR A 78 18.75 6.10 2.07
CA THR A 78 20.20 5.91 2.04
C THR A 78 20.97 7.15 2.49
N ASP A 79 20.53 8.35 2.10
CA ASP A 79 21.16 9.63 2.48
C ASP A 79 21.07 9.85 4.00
N HIS A 80 20.12 9.20 4.67
CA HIS A 80 19.95 9.21 6.13
C HIS A 80 20.45 7.93 6.82
N GLY A 81 21.28 7.13 6.15
CA GLY A 81 22.02 6.02 6.76
C GLY A 81 21.26 4.71 6.89
N PHE A 82 20.10 4.56 6.24
CA PHE A 82 19.43 3.26 6.16
C PHE A 82 20.18 2.32 5.22
N SER A 83 20.54 1.13 5.72
CA SER A 83 21.24 0.08 4.96
C SER A 83 20.56 -1.29 5.11
N GLY A 84 19.26 -1.29 5.42
CA GLY A 84 18.48 -2.51 5.66
C GLY A 84 17.87 -3.09 4.39
N TYR A 85 16.88 -3.97 4.57
CA TYR A 85 16.15 -4.61 3.48
C TYR A 85 14.77 -4.00 3.30
N GLY A 86 14.29 -3.94 2.05
CA GLY A 86 12.90 -3.68 1.72
C GLY A 86 12.14 -5.00 1.48
N ALA A 87 10.87 -5.04 1.87
CA ALA A 87 9.97 -6.16 1.59
C ALA A 87 8.77 -5.67 0.78
N VAL A 88 8.31 -6.49 -0.17
CA VAL A 88 7.10 -6.23 -0.96
C VAL A 88 6.02 -7.18 -0.50
N GLU A 89 4.89 -6.64 -0.05
CA GLU A 89 3.70 -7.44 0.25
C GLU A 89 3.00 -7.82 -1.06
N LEU A 90 2.76 -9.12 -1.25
CA LEU A 90 2.09 -9.65 -2.43
C LEU A 90 0.87 -10.47 -2.04
N TYR A 91 -0.22 -10.29 -2.77
CA TYR A 91 -1.43 -11.09 -2.60
C TYR A 91 -1.37 -12.33 -3.50
N HIS A 92 -0.85 -13.45 -3.00
CA HIS A 92 -0.74 -14.70 -3.77
C HIS A 92 -2.08 -15.31 -4.22
N HIS A 93 -3.20 -14.79 -3.71
CA HIS A 93 -4.54 -15.34 -3.96
C HIS A 93 -5.25 -14.67 -5.15
N VAL A 94 -4.62 -13.70 -5.82
CA VAL A 94 -5.13 -13.10 -7.06
C VAL A 94 -4.41 -13.68 -8.28
N ALA A 95 -5.10 -13.84 -9.40
CA ALA A 95 -4.56 -14.49 -10.60
C ALA A 95 -3.29 -13.82 -11.16
N SER A 96 -3.11 -12.52 -10.90
CA SER A 96 -1.98 -11.72 -11.40
C SER A 96 -0.76 -11.72 -10.48
N TRP A 97 -0.70 -12.54 -9.43
CA TRP A 97 0.37 -12.47 -8.42
C TRP A 97 1.76 -12.73 -9.00
N GLU A 98 1.91 -13.62 -9.98
CA GLU A 98 3.20 -13.90 -10.63
C GLU A 98 3.69 -12.72 -11.46
N LYS A 99 2.78 -12.04 -12.18
CA LYS A 99 3.08 -10.80 -12.89
C LYS A 99 3.50 -9.72 -11.88
N ALA A 100 2.74 -9.56 -10.80
CA ALA A 100 3.04 -8.58 -9.75
C ALA A 100 4.42 -8.83 -9.15
N LEU A 101 4.78 -10.08 -8.86
CA LEU A 101 6.11 -10.45 -8.39
C LEU A 101 7.21 -10.07 -9.41
N ALA A 102 7.07 -10.53 -10.65
CA ALA A 102 8.08 -10.33 -11.69
C ALA A 102 8.30 -8.84 -11.99
N ASP A 103 7.22 -8.07 -12.10
CA ASP A 103 7.28 -6.64 -12.41
C ASP A 103 7.79 -5.82 -11.23
N SER A 104 7.36 -6.14 -10.01
CA SER A 104 7.90 -5.50 -8.79
C SER A 104 9.40 -5.70 -8.69
N TYR A 105 9.87 -6.94 -8.88
CA TYR A 105 11.28 -7.27 -8.80
C TYR A 105 12.08 -6.52 -9.86
N ARG A 106 11.62 -6.55 -11.12
CA ARG A 106 12.26 -5.83 -12.23
C ARG A 106 12.35 -4.33 -11.98
N HIS A 107 11.28 -3.70 -11.48
CA HIS A 107 11.26 -2.26 -11.22
C HIS A 107 12.16 -1.89 -10.03
N LEU A 108 12.02 -2.60 -8.91
CA LEU A 108 12.71 -2.25 -7.67
C LEU A 108 14.20 -2.59 -7.68
N SER A 109 14.60 -3.66 -8.38
CA SER A 109 16.00 -4.06 -8.48
C SER A 109 16.90 -2.98 -9.06
N ALA A 110 16.37 -2.08 -9.90
CA ALA A 110 17.10 -0.93 -10.43
C ALA A 110 17.59 0.04 -9.35
N PHE A 111 16.91 0.09 -8.19
CA PHE A 111 17.23 0.99 -7.07
C PHE A 111 18.08 0.33 -5.97
N THR A 112 18.22 -1.00 -5.99
CA THR A 112 18.91 -1.76 -4.94
C THR A 112 20.34 -2.16 -5.30
N VAL A 113 20.81 -1.81 -6.49
CA VAL A 113 22.18 -2.11 -6.93
C VAL A 113 23.16 -1.14 -6.28
N ALA A 114 24.19 -1.67 -5.63
CA ALA A 114 25.26 -0.86 -5.08
C ALA A 114 25.90 0.01 -6.19
N PRO A 115 26.38 1.23 -5.89
CA PRO A 115 26.96 2.17 -6.87
C PRO A 115 28.11 1.62 -7.75
N GLY A 116 28.62 0.41 -7.48
CA GLY A 116 29.69 -0.25 -8.24
C GLY A 116 29.28 -1.31 -9.26
N GLU A 117 28.02 -1.75 -9.31
CA GLU A 117 27.60 -2.85 -10.23
C GLU A 117 26.97 -2.36 -11.53
N GLN A 118 26.38 -1.15 -11.56
CA GLN A 118 25.86 -0.53 -12.78
C GLN A 118 26.94 -0.31 -13.85
N ALA A 119 28.21 -0.11 -13.45
CA ALA A 119 29.33 0.05 -14.38
C ALA A 119 29.75 -1.25 -15.09
N ARG A 120 29.40 -2.43 -14.56
CA ARG A 120 29.72 -3.72 -15.21
C ARG A 120 28.69 -4.12 -16.26
N LEU A 121 27.44 -3.70 -16.09
CA LEU A 121 26.35 -3.98 -17.03
C LEU A 121 26.45 -3.14 -18.32
N THR A 122 27.04 -1.95 -18.26
CA THR A 122 27.30 -1.11 -19.46
C THR A 122 28.59 -1.47 -20.19
N ALA A 123 29.54 -2.16 -19.54
CA ALA A 123 30.83 -2.54 -20.10
C ALA A 123 30.88 -3.96 -20.68
N GLY A 124 29.89 -4.82 -20.38
CA GLY A 124 29.86 -6.23 -20.77
C GLY A 124 29.13 -6.55 -22.08
N GLY A 125 28.67 -5.54 -22.82
CA GLY A 125 28.06 -5.72 -24.15
C GLY A 125 29.09 -5.65 -25.26
N ARG A 126 29.68 -6.80 -25.63
CA ARG A 126 30.22 -7.07 -26.96
C ARG A 126 29.68 -8.39 -27.47
#